data_AF-A0A550H1V9-F1
#
_entry.id   AF-A0A550H1V9-F1
#
_cell.length_a   1.000
_cell.length_b   1.000
_cell.length_c   1.000
_cell.angle_alpha   90.00
_cell.angle_beta   90.00
_cell.angle_gamma   90.00
#
_symmetry.space_group_name_H-M   'P 1'
#
loop_
_entity.id
_entity.type
_entity.pdbx_description
1 polymer ?
#
loop_
_entity_poly.entity_id
_entity_poly.type
_entity_poly.pdbx_seq_one_letter_code
_entity_poly.pdbx_strand_id
1 'polypeptide(L)'
;MRKMPDKYIGSLRFWILIVVAVYFAYGVYYAISGMRDSIGMLSNQYIYNLLSQNPWWWMALFYGSEGLSGSISIISRAVAGAFAFYAAFLYWRKKDSAMTTIKKSASTALLFEALFFLALIPSIIAAAAYNLTSENLFYFGHTPGLLLIYGTFIPILAMVLVVPPLLLRLRASIKREESRQEIAKWSCLAGFTYLLVVFWFNYCMLWLGEMVPYPGVYEVWGLDFVLRPANLLSFSLTIFGLLALSILTLATTLPIIRKQTMHFNLTRLGGILAAFGGYFIFNVFFYYLTGGYHVNPSVWYEVIGPLHNPNLWTITLAFLGVAVIVNAKIEKIKQNQLSQI
;
A
#
# COMPACT_ATOMS: atom_id res chain seq x y z
N MET A 1 -27.03 24.31 -22.81
CA MET A 1 -25.86 23.56 -22.29
C MET A 1 -26.05 23.34 -20.79
N ARG A 2 -25.90 22.08 -20.34
CA ARG A 2 -26.40 21.55 -19.06
C ARG A 2 -25.58 22.03 -17.85
N LYS A 3 -26.28 22.35 -16.75
CA LYS A 3 -25.81 22.45 -15.35
C LYS A 3 -25.23 21.11 -14.82
N MET A 4 -24.28 20.52 -15.53
CA MET A 4 -23.58 19.30 -15.09
C MET A 4 -22.47 19.54 -14.05
N PRO A 5 -21.71 20.66 -14.01
CA PRO A 5 -20.55 20.75 -13.11
C PRO A 5 -20.91 20.63 -11.62
N ASP A 6 -21.97 21.32 -11.19
CA ASP A 6 -22.28 21.47 -9.74
C ASP A 6 -22.77 20.18 -9.07
N LYS A 7 -23.35 19.25 -9.83
CA LYS A 7 -23.89 18.00 -9.28
C LYS A 7 -22.82 16.91 -9.11
N TYR A 8 -21.74 16.96 -9.89
CA TYR A 8 -20.74 15.88 -9.95
C TYR A 8 -19.46 16.19 -9.17
N ILE A 9 -19.00 17.45 -9.15
CA ILE A 9 -17.79 17.87 -8.41
C ILE A 9 -17.95 17.63 -6.90
N GLY A 10 -19.19 17.65 -6.39
CA GLY A 10 -19.52 17.36 -4.98
C GLY A 10 -19.88 15.90 -4.65
N SER A 11 -19.84 14.95 -5.59
CA SER A 11 -20.27 13.58 -5.28
C SER A 11 -19.11 12.74 -4.70
N LEU A 12 -19.24 12.30 -3.44
CA LEU A 12 -18.30 11.37 -2.80
C LEU A 12 -17.98 10.13 -3.68
N ARG A 13 -18.97 9.63 -4.42
CA ARG A 13 -18.82 8.46 -5.29
C ARG A 13 -17.88 8.71 -6.46
N PHE A 14 -17.86 9.93 -6.97
CA PHE A 14 -16.94 10.34 -8.03
C PHE A 14 -15.50 10.36 -7.49
N TRP A 15 -15.28 10.92 -6.30
CA TRP A 15 -13.95 10.90 -5.67
C TRP A 15 -13.45 9.49 -5.36
N ILE A 16 -14.33 8.57 -4.95
CA ILE A 16 -13.98 7.14 -4.82
C ILE A 16 -13.53 6.56 -6.17
N LEU A 17 -14.24 6.88 -7.26
CA LEU A 17 -13.83 6.44 -8.60
C LEU A 17 -12.46 6.97 -8.98
N ILE A 18 -12.15 8.25 -8.71
CA ILE A 18 -10.83 8.84 -9.00
C ILE A 18 -9.71 8.11 -8.25
N VAL A 19 -9.86 7.90 -6.94
CA VAL A 19 -8.85 7.17 -6.15
C VAL A 19 -8.61 5.78 -6.73
N VAL A 20 -9.67 5.03 -7.03
CA VAL A 20 -9.56 3.67 -7.55
C VAL A 20 -9.01 3.66 -8.99
N ALA A 21 -9.31 4.67 -9.80
CA ALA A 21 -8.73 4.81 -11.13
C ALA A 21 -7.21 5.01 -11.07
N VAL A 22 -6.73 5.87 -10.15
CA VAL A 22 -5.30 6.07 -9.95
C VAL A 22 -4.63 4.82 -9.36
N TYR A 23 -5.28 4.14 -8.41
CA TYR A 23 -4.83 2.83 -7.94
C TYR A 23 -4.64 1.82 -9.08
N PHE A 24 -5.64 1.71 -9.96
CA PHE A 24 -5.57 0.82 -11.11
C PHE A 24 -4.47 1.22 -12.09
N ALA A 25 -4.34 2.51 -12.42
CA ALA A 25 -3.29 3.01 -13.31
C ALA A 25 -1.88 2.69 -12.77
N TYR A 26 -1.66 2.89 -11.47
CA TYR A 26 -0.41 2.50 -10.80
C TYR A 26 -0.20 1.00 -10.82
N GLY A 27 -1.23 0.20 -10.56
CA GLY A 27 -1.16 -1.26 -10.66
C GLY A 27 -0.74 -1.72 -12.05
N VAL A 28 -1.29 -1.13 -13.12
CA VAL A 28 -0.92 -1.43 -14.51
C VAL A 28 0.51 -0.99 -14.81
N TYR A 29 0.90 0.22 -14.40
CA TYR A 29 2.27 0.72 -14.60
C TYR A 29 3.30 -0.22 -13.99
N TYR A 30 3.12 -0.58 -12.71
CA TYR A 30 4.04 -1.49 -12.03
C TYR A 30 3.97 -2.90 -12.60
N ALA A 31 2.82 -3.38 -13.09
CA ALA A 31 2.74 -4.69 -13.72
C ALA A 31 3.57 -4.73 -15.01
N ILE A 32 3.51 -3.69 -15.83
CA ILE A 32 4.31 -3.59 -17.05
C ILE A 32 5.80 -3.45 -16.70
N SER A 33 6.15 -2.56 -15.77
CA SER A 33 7.55 -2.38 -15.34
C SER A 33 8.12 -3.65 -14.74
N GLY A 34 7.42 -4.24 -13.77
CA GLY A 34 7.85 -5.47 -13.09
C GLY A 34 7.99 -6.64 -14.04
N MET A 35 7.07 -6.84 -15.00
CA MET A 35 7.24 -7.88 -16.02
C MET A 35 8.48 -7.64 -16.89
N ARG A 36 8.71 -6.39 -17.32
CA ARG A 36 9.90 -6.04 -18.10
C ARG A 36 11.17 -6.34 -17.31
N ASP A 37 11.21 -5.96 -16.05
CA ASP A 37 12.37 -6.17 -15.16
C ASP A 37 12.60 -7.66 -14.90
N SER A 38 11.53 -8.43 -14.60
CA SER A 38 11.62 -9.88 -14.42
C SER A 38 12.09 -10.62 -15.68
N ILE A 39 11.60 -10.24 -16.88
CA ILE A 39 12.10 -10.79 -18.16
C ILE A 39 13.56 -10.40 -18.38
N GLY A 40 13.92 -9.15 -18.07
CA GLY A 40 15.29 -8.67 -18.10
C GLY A 40 16.22 -9.51 -17.23
N MET A 41 15.82 -9.81 -15.99
CA MET A 41 16.57 -10.65 -15.06
C MET A 41 16.69 -12.10 -15.55
N LEU A 42 15.60 -12.69 -16.07
CA LEU A 42 15.58 -14.07 -16.59
C LEU A 42 16.46 -14.23 -17.84
N SER A 43 16.58 -13.19 -18.66
CA SER A 43 17.38 -13.20 -19.89
C SER A 43 18.81 -12.71 -19.71
N ASN A 44 19.18 -12.25 -18.51
CA ASN A 44 20.51 -11.71 -18.26
C ASN A 44 21.54 -12.82 -18.07
N GLN A 45 22.34 -13.06 -19.13
CA GLN A 45 23.39 -14.09 -19.13
C GLN A 45 24.42 -13.91 -18.02
N TYR A 46 24.73 -12.67 -17.65
CA TYR A 46 25.66 -12.40 -16.55
C TYR A 46 25.10 -12.88 -15.21
N ILE A 47 23.83 -12.59 -14.92
CA ILE A 47 23.14 -13.08 -13.71
C ILE A 47 23.09 -14.61 -13.72
N TYR A 48 22.71 -15.22 -14.84
CA TYR A 48 22.67 -16.67 -14.98
C TYR A 48 24.04 -17.32 -14.69
N ASN A 49 25.11 -16.80 -15.32
CA ASN A 49 26.46 -17.31 -15.11
C ASN A 49 26.89 -17.19 -13.64
N LEU A 50 26.55 -16.08 -12.96
CA LEU A 50 26.87 -15.88 -11.55
C LEU A 50 26.09 -16.86 -10.64
N LEU A 51 24.78 -17.01 -10.86
CA LEU A 51 23.95 -17.94 -10.09
C LEU A 51 24.35 -19.39 -10.32
N SER A 52 24.85 -19.75 -11.50
CA SER A 52 25.28 -21.11 -11.85
C SER A 52 26.53 -21.58 -11.08
N GLN A 53 27.28 -20.66 -10.48
CA GLN A 53 28.42 -20.99 -9.60
C GLN A 53 27.97 -21.49 -8.22
N ASN A 54 26.71 -21.22 -7.86
CA ASN A 54 26.12 -21.62 -6.59
C ASN A 54 25.31 -22.93 -6.73
N PRO A 55 24.91 -23.57 -5.62
CA PRO A 55 24.02 -24.74 -5.68
C PRO A 55 22.75 -24.46 -6.49
N TRP A 56 22.31 -25.42 -7.31
CA TRP A 56 21.17 -25.24 -8.23
C TRP A 56 19.88 -24.74 -7.58
N TRP A 57 19.64 -25.09 -6.31
CA TRP A 57 18.46 -24.66 -5.55
C TRP A 57 18.45 -23.13 -5.33
N TRP A 58 19.62 -22.49 -5.32
CA TRP A 58 19.77 -21.05 -5.21
C TRP A 58 19.20 -20.33 -6.44
N MET A 59 19.51 -20.84 -7.63
CA MET A 59 18.98 -20.33 -8.89
C MET A 59 17.46 -20.44 -8.94
N ALA A 60 16.90 -21.56 -8.45
CA ALA A 60 15.46 -21.75 -8.36
C ALA A 60 14.79 -20.75 -7.39
N LEU A 61 15.40 -20.50 -6.24
CA LEU A 61 14.91 -19.51 -5.28
C LEU A 61 14.97 -18.09 -5.86
N PHE A 62 16.09 -17.70 -6.47
CA PHE A 62 16.28 -16.37 -7.05
C PHE A 62 15.25 -16.07 -8.15
N TYR A 63 15.16 -16.93 -9.18
CA TYR A 63 14.19 -16.72 -10.26
C TYR A 63 12.75 -16.91 -9.78
N GLY A 64 12.53 -17.75 -8.77
CA GLY A 64 11.25 -17.92 -8.10
C GLY A 64 10.80 -16.64 -7.37
N SER A 65 11.70 -15.95 -6.67
CA SER A 65 11.40 -14.72 -5.93
C SER A 65 11.35 -13.48 -6.82
N GLU A 66 12.46 -13.17 -7.51
CA GLU A 66 12.63 -11.91 -8.26
C GLU A 66 11.92 -11.93 -9.61
N GLY A 67 11.96 -13.08 -10.28
CA GLY A 67 11.32 -13.26 -11.58
C GLY A 67 9.82 -13.50 -11.43
N LEU A 68 9.47 -14.68 -10.94
CA LEU A 68 8.10 -15.19 -11.02
C LEU A 68 7.18 -14.57 -9.96
N SER A 69 7.59 -14.60 -8.69
CA SER A 69 6.80 -14.12 -7.55
C SER A 69 6.51 -12.62 -7.65
N GLY A 70 7.52 -11.80 -7.91
CA GLY A 70 7.36 -10.36 -8.17
C GLY A 70 6.36 -10.07 -9.29
N SER A 71 6.53 -10.71 -10.45
CA SER A 71 5.62 -10.54 -11.59
C SER A 71 4.17 -10.96 -11.28
N ILE A 72 3.97 -12.16 -10.73
CA ILE A 72 2.63 -12.68 -10.37
C ILE A 72 1.96 -11.76 -9.36
N SER A 73 2.71 -11.30 -8.37
CA SER A 73 2.21 -10.39 -7.34
C SER A 73 1.67 -9.12 -7.98
N ILE A 74 2.49 -8.41 -8.76
CA ILE A 74 2.10 -7.12 -9.31
C ILE A 74 0.98 -7.25 -10.37
N ILE A 75 0.99 -8.30 -11.20
CA ILE A 75 -0.12 -8.59 -12.13
C ILE A 75 -1.42 -8.81 -11.34
N SER A 76 -1.37 -9.56 -10.24
CA SER A 76 -2.55 -9.78 -9.39
C SER A 76 -3.10 -8.47 -8.85
N ARG A 77 -2.24 -7.54 -8.43
CA ARG A 77 -2.66 -6.19 -8.01
C ARG A 77 -3.30 -5.39 -9.15
N ALA A 78 -2.75 -5.44 -10.37
CA ALA A 78 -3.36 -4.77 -11.52
C ALA A 78 -4.77 -5.31 -11.82
N VAL A 79 -4.94 -6.64 -11.77
CA VAL A 79 -6.24 -7.30 -11.92
C VAL A 79 -7.20 -6.90 -10.79
N ALA A 80 -6.73 -6.85 -9.54
CA ALA A 80 -7.51 -6.35 -8.42
C ALA A 80 -7.99 -4.91 -8.67
N GLY A 81 -7.09 -4.04 -9.14
CA GLY A 81 -7.38 -2.66 -9.53
C GLY A 81 -8.46 -2.57 -10.62
N ALA A 82 -8.42 -3.43 -11.64
CA ALA A 82 -9.43 -3.45 -12.71
C ALA A 82 -10.84 -3.78 -12.16
N PHE A 83 -10.95 -4.81 -11.32
CA PHE A 83 -12.23 -5.16 -10.68
C PHE A 83 -12.71 -4.10 -9.69
N ALA A 84 -11.80 -3.48 -8.93
CA ALA A 84 -12.13 -2.37 -8.05
C ALA A 84 -12.65 -1.17 -8.84
N PHE A 85 -11.98 -0.82 -9.95
CA PHE A 85 -12.37 0.27 -10.83
C PHE A 85 -13.74 0.04 -11.43
N TYR A 86 -14.01 -1.17 -11.93
CA TYR A 86 -15.33 -1.53 -12.43
C TYR A 86 -16.42 -1.42 -11.35
N ALA A 87 -16.14 -1.87 -10.12
CA ALA A 87 -17.06 -1.73 -8.99
C ALA A 87 -17.35 -0.24 -8.67
N ALA A 88 -16.30 0.60 -8.61
CA ALA A 88 -16.41 2.02 -8.34
C ALA A 88 -17.18 2.76 -9.45
N PHE A 89 -16.95 2.39 -10.71
CA PHE A 89 -17.66 2.95 -11.86
C PHE A 89 -19.17 2.64 -11.79
N LEU A 90 -19.53 1.39 -11.49
CA LEU A 90 -20.92 1.00 -11.28
C LEU A 90 -21.53 1.71 -10.07
N TYR A 91 -20.79 1.86 -8.97
CA TYR A 91 -21.25 2.57 -7.78
C TYR A 91 -21.55 4.06 -8.05
N TRP A 92 -20.72 4.69 -8.88
CA TRP A 92 -20.92 6.06 -9.34
C TRP A 92 -22.11 6.19 -10.30
N ARG A 93 -22.21 5.33 -11.32
CA ARG A 93 -23.21 5.48 -12.41
C ARG A 93 -24.55 4.82 -12.12
N LYS A 94 -24.55 3.58 -11.63
CA LYS A 94 -25.75 2.74 -11.44
C LYS A 94 -26.22 2.68 -9.99
N LYS A 95 -25.35 3.01 -9.03
CA LYS A 95 -25.74 3.07 -7.60
C LYS A 95 -26.27 1.71 -7.13
N ASP A 96 -27.40 1.72 -6.41
CA ASP A 96 -27.99 0.54 -5.79
C ASP A 96 -28.58 -0.45 -6.82
N SER A 97 -28.91 -0.01 -8.04
CA SER A 97 -29.44 -0.91 -9.08
C SER A 97 -28.42 -1.94 -9.59
N ALA A 98 -27.13 -1.71 -9.34
CA ALA A 98 -26.04 -2.64 -9.68
C ALA A 98 -25.37 -3.25 -8.46
N MET A 99 -25.99 -3.20 -7.27
CA MET A 99 -25.36 -3.58 -6.01
C MET A 99 -24.81 -5.02 -6.01
N THR A 100 -25.54 -5.98 -6.58
CA THR A 100 -25.08 -7.38 -6.70
C THR A 100 -23.79 -7.47 -7.52
N THR A 101 -23.71 -6.76 -8.66
CA THR A 101 -22.52 -6.72 -9.49
C THR A 101 -21.36 -6.00 -8.82
N ILE A 102 -21.64 -4.89 -8.11
CA ILE A 102 -20.65 -4.15 -7.32
C ILE A 102 -20.03 -5.05 -6.26
N LYS A 103 -20.86 -5.76 -5.47
CA LYS A 103 -20.40 -6.72 -4.45
C LYS A 103 -19.56 -7.83 -5.05
N LYS A 104 -19.99 -8.43 -6.17
CA LYS A 104 -19.24 -9.48 -6.87
C LYS A 104 -17.87 -8.97 -7.33
N SER A 105 -17.82 -7.79 -7.95
CA SER A 105 -16.58 -7.20 -8.44
C SER A 105 -15.63 -6.82 -7.30
N ALA A 106 -16.13 -6.20 -6.22
CA ALA A 106 -15.35 -5.91 -5.03
C ALA A 106 -14.81 -7.19 -4.36
N SER A 107 -15.62 -8.25 -4.29
CA SER A 107 -15.21 -9.56 -3.78
C SER A 107 -14.08 -10.18 -4.61
N THR A 108 -14.11 -10.04 -5.93
CA THR A 108 -13.03 -10.48 -6.82
C THR A 108 -11.78 -9.62 -6.64
N ALA A 109 -11.92 -8.30 -6.51
CA ALA A 109 -10.79 -7.41 -6.24
C ALA A 109 -10.05 -7.82 -4.95
N LEU A 110 -10.79 -8.09 -3.86
CA LEU A 110 -10.21 -8.56 -2.59
C LEU A 110 -9.47 -9.90 -2.71
N LEU A 111 -9.93 -10.80 -3.58
CA LEU A 111 -9.24 -12.08 -3.83
C LEU A 111 -7.87 -11.85 -4.48
N PHE A 112 -7.84 -11.04 -5.54
CA PHE A 112 -6.59 -10.78 -6.26
C PHE A 112 -5.63 -9.92 -5.44
N GLU A 113 -6.14 -9.02 -4.59
CA GLU A 113 -5.29 -8.30 -3.65
C GLU A 113 -4.70 -9.23 -2.57
N ALA A 114 -5.48 -10.20 -2.07
CA ALA A 114 -4.94 -11.23 -1.18
C ALA A 114 -3.88 -12.09 -1.90
N LEU A 115 -4.11 -12.43 -3.17
CA LEU A 115 -3.15 -13.16 -4.00
C LEU A 115 -1.87 -12.35 -4.24
N PHE A 116 -1.95 -11.03 -4.41
CA PHE A 116 -0.77 -10.14 -4.49
C PHE A 116 0.16 -10.39 -3.29
N PHE A 117 -0.36 -10.37 -2.06
CA PHE A 117 0.46 -10.58 -0.87
C PHE A 117 0.96 -12.02 -0.76
N LEU A 118 0.08 -13.01 -0.97
CA LEU A 118 0.46 -14.43 -0.89
C LEU A 118 1.54 -14.79 -1.93
N ALA A 119 1.52 -14.15 -3.10
CA ALA A 119 2.53 -14.33 -4.12
C ALA A 119 3.92 -13.87 -3.67
N LEU A 120 4.07 -13.10 -2.58
CA LEU A 120 5.36 -12.67 -2.02
C LEU A 120 6.05 -13.72 -1.13
N ILE A 121 5.40 -14.87 -0.86
CA ILE A 121 5.99 -15.95 -0.04
C ILE A 121 7.38 -16.39 -0.55
N PRO A 122 7.62 -16.59 -1.85
CA PRO A 122 8.95 -16.92 -2.35
C PRO A 122 10.00 -15.84 -2.02
N SER A 123 9.63 -14.56 -1.97
CA SER A 123 10.53 -13.47 -1.56
C SER A 123 10.91 -13.58 -0.07
N ILE A 124 9.98 -14.02 0.79
CA ILE A 124 10.27 -14.30 2.21
C ILE A 124 11.28 -15.45 2.33
N ILE A 125 11.03 -16.55 1.61
CA ILE A 125 11.90 -17.74 1.64
C ILE A 125 13.29 -17.39 1.13
N ALA A 126 13.35 -16.67 0.01
CA ALA A 126 14.62 -16.18 -0.54
C ALA A 126 15.33 -15.31 0.50
N ALA A 127 14.69 -14.25 1.02
CA ALA A 127 15.26 -13.36 2.04
C ALA A 127 15.78 -14.09 3.29
N ALA A 128 15.09 -15.15 3.74
CA ALA A 128 15.57 -16.00 4.83
C ALA A 128 16.79 -16.83 4.41
N ALA A 129 16.74 -17.47 3.24
CA ALA A 129 17.83 -18.29 2.70
C ALA A 129 19.11 -17.47 2.45
N TYR A 130 18.98 -16.22 1.99
CA TYR A 130 20.10 -15.27 1.82
C TYR A 130 20.94 -15.11 3.10
N ASN A 131 20.32 -15.22 4.28
CA ASN A 131 21.04 -15.08 5.55
C ASN A 131 21.73 -16.37 6.02
N LEU A 132 21.49 -17.50 5.34
CA LEU A 132 22.07 -18.80 5.67
C LEU A 132 23.24 -19.17 4.75
N THR A 133 23.44 -18.42 3.66
CA THR A 133 24.51 -18.64 2.68
C THR A 133 25.74 -17.81 3.04
N SER A 134 26.91 -18.43 2.97
CA SER A 134 28.21 -17.82 3.31
C SER A 134 28.84 -17.00 2.18
N GLU A 135 28.19 -16.90 1.01
CA GLU A 135 28.78 -16.30 -0.18
C GLU A 135 28.08 -15.01 -0.61
N ASN A 136 28.84 -14.18 -1.32
CA ASN A 136 28.52 -12.84 -1.79
C ASN A 136 27.24 -12.84 -2.62
N LEU A 137 26.13 -12.48 -2.00
CA LEU A 137 24.85 -12.48 -2.69
C LEU A 137 24.52 -11.14 -3.34
N PHE A 138 24.18 -11.30 -4.61
CA PHE A 138 24.01 -10.29 -5.62
C PHE A 138 22.65 -9.61 -5.48
N TYR A 139 22.67 -8.32 -5.17
CA TYR A 139 21.69 -7.35 -5.66
C TYR A 139 22.33 -5.96 -5.82
N PHE A 140 23.36 -5.62 -5.04
CA PHE A 140 24.07 -4.33 -5.17
C PHE A 140 25.56 -4.38 -4.79
N GLY A 141 26.24 -5.52 -4.98
CA GLY A 141 27.62 -5.69 -4.50
C GLY A 141 27.67 -5.76 -2.97
N HIS A 142 27.54 -6.98 -2.42
CA HIS A 142 27.53 -7.24 -0.98
C HIS A 142 26.39 -6.54 -0.21
N THR A 143 25.13 -6.70 -0.65
CA THR A 143 23.99 -6.22 0.13
C THR A 143 24.02 -6.87 1.51
N PRO A 144 24.08 -6.09 2.61
CA PRO A 144 24.15 -6.66 3.95
C PRO A 144 22.92 -7.53 4.23
N GLY A 145 23.12 -8.75 4.75
CA GLY A 145 22.01 -9.67 5.03
C GLY A 145 20.94 -9.09 5.96
N LEU A 146 21.36 -8.28 6.95
CA LEU A 146 20.45 -7.54 7.83
C LEU A 146 19.53 -6.58 7.07
N LEU A 147 19.99 -5.98 5.96
CA LEU A 147 19.17 -5.11 5.13
C LEU A 147 18.05 -5.91 4.45
N LEU A 148 18.32 -7.15 4.00
CA LEU A 148 17.28 -8.05 3.48
C LEU A 148 16.32 -8.52 4.58
N ILE A 149 16.80 -8.67 5.82
CA ILE A 149 15.94 -9.02 6.96
C ILE A 149 14.92 -7.90 7.22
N TYR A 150 15.41 -6.66 7.33
CA TYR A 150 14.56 -5.51 7.65
C TYR A 150 13.78 -4.99 6.44
N GLY A 151 14.34 -5.02 5.25
CA GLY A 151 13.70 -4.54 4.03
C GLY A 151 12.73 -5.53 3.39
N THR A 152 12.89 -6.84 3.64
CA THR A 152 12.15 -7.88 2.92
C THR A 152 11.56 -8.91 3.87
N PHE A 153 12.38 -9.68 4.58
CA PHE A 153 11.91 -10.87 5.32
C PHE A 153 10.84 -10.53 6.36
N ILE A 154 11.16 -9.70 7.35
CA ILE A 154 10.27 -9.36 8.46
C ILE A 154 9.01 -8.62 7.97
N PRO A 155 9.10 -7.52 7.20
CA PRO A 155 7.91 -6.79 6.80
C PRO A 155 6.99 -7.59 5.87
N ILE A 156 7.54 -8.34 4.90
CA ILE A 156 6.72 -9.14 3.99
C ILE A 156 6.08 -10.31 4.73
N LEU A 157 6.79 -10.94 5.67
CA LEU A 157 6.20 -11.98 6.53
C LEU A 157 5.01 -11.43 7.33
N ALA A 158 5.15 -10.27 7.96
CA ALA A 158 4.05 -9.63 8.67
C ALA A 158 2.85 -9.32 7.74
N MET A 159 3.11 -8.79 6.53
CA MET A 159 2.06 -8.53 5.55
C MET A 159 1.34 -9.81 5.10
N VAL A 160 2.08 -10.88 4.79
CA VAL A 160 1.53 -12.17 4.35
C VAL A 160 0.72 -12.87 5.45
N LEU A 161 1.14 -12.77 6.71
CA LEU A 161 0.44 -13.41 7.82
C LEU A 161 -0.84 -12.67 8.22
N VAL A 162 -0.88 -11.34 8.08
CA VAL A 162 -1.98 -10.52 8.62
C VAL A 162 -2.97 -10.07 7.54
N VAL A 163 -2.49 -9.63 6.38
CA VAL A 163 -3.35 -8.97 5.37
C VAL A 163 -4.25 -9.95 4.60
N PRO A 164 -3.74 -11.03 3.97
CA PRO A 164 -4.58 -11.98 3.23
C PRO A 164 -5.74 -12.58 4.03
N PRO A 165 -5.56 -13.05 5.29
CA PRO A 165 -6.67 -13.61 6.05
C PRO A 165 -7.83 -12.62 6.25
N LEU A 166 -7.52 -11.34 6.50
CA LEU A 166 -8.55 -10.31 6.67
C LEU A 166 -9.26 -9.96 5.36
N LEU A 167 -8.51 -9.87 4.25
CA LEU A 167 -9.10 -9.64 2.92
C LEU A 167 -10.01 -10.79 2.50
N LEU A 168 -9.57 -12.03 2.71
CA LEU A 168 -10.35 -13.23 2.40
C LEU A 168 -11.57 -13.36 3.32
N ARG A 169 -11.46 -12.95 4.59
CA ARG A 169 -12.61 -12.89 5.51
C ARG A 169 -13.62 -11.83 5.08
N LEU A 170 -13.19 -10.61 4.75
CA LEU A 170 -14.07 -9.57 4.21
C LEU A 170 -14.76 -10.04 2.92
N ARG A 171 -14.01 -10.67 2.02
CA ARG A 171 -14.53 -11.28 0.80
C ARG A 171 -15.62 -12.31 1.10
N ALA A 172 -15.39 -13.19 2.07
CA ALA A 172 -16.34 -14.21 2.47
C ALA A 172 -17.63 -13.59 3.02
N SER A 173 -17.53 -12.55 3.86
CA SER A 173 -18.67 -11.79 4.37
C SER A 173 -19.50 -11.16 3.25
N ILE A 174 -18.85 -10.58 2.23
CA ILE A 174 -19.55 -10.03 1.05
C ILE A 174 -20.26 -11.13 0.25
N LYS A 175 -19.60 -12.27 0.01
CA LYS A 175 -20.16 -13.39 -0.77
C LYS A 175 -21.34 -14.09 -0.11
N ARG A 176 -21.29 -14.22 1.22
CA ARG A 176 -22.36 -14.82 2.03
C ARG A 176 -23.50 -13.85 2.29
N GLU A 177 -23.42 -12.64 1.75
CA GLU A 177 -24.37 -11.56 2.00
C GLU A 177 -24.63 -11.34 3.49
N GLU A 178 -23.56 -11.41 4.29
CA GLU A 178 -23.63 -11.11 5.73
C GLU A 178 -24.16 -9.68 5.94
N SER A 179 -24.60 -9.39 7.16
CA SER A 179 -25.18 -8.09 7.50
C SER A 179 -24.25 -6.93 7.13
N ARG A 180 -24.82 -5.76 6.84
CA ARG A 180 -24.02 -4.54 6.57
C ARG A 180 -23.01 -4.25 7.69
N GLN A 181 -23.36 -4.60 8.92
CA GLN A 181 -22.51 -4.45 10.09
C GLN A 181 -21.29 -5.38 10.08
N GLU A 182 -21.46 -6.64 9.70
CA GLU A 182 -20.33 -7.58 9.53
C GLU A 182 -19.39 -7.11 8.42
N ILE A 183 -19.95 -6.74 7.26
CA ILE A 183 -19.14 -6.24 6.14
C ILE A 183 -18.38 -4.98 6.59
N ALA A 184 -19.03 -4.05 7.30
CA ALA A 184 -18.39 -2.83 7.80
C ALA A 184 -17.27 -3.14 8.82
N LYS A 185 -17.50 -4.08 9.75
CA LYS A 185 -16.48 -4.54 10.71
C LYS A 185 -15.23 -5.05 10.00
N TRP A 186 -15.38 -5.98 9.06
CA TRP A 186 -14.24 -6.54 8.33
C TRP A 186 -13.58 -5.52 7.40
N SER A 187 -14.36 -4.58 6.83
CA SER A 187 -13.80 -3.46 6.05
C SER A 187 -12.92 -2.56 6.92
N CYS A 188 -13.39 -2.24 8.13
CA CYS A 188 -12.64 -1.43 9.09
C CYS A 188 -11.35 -2.12 9.55
N LEU A 189 -11.44 -3.41 9.87
CA LEU A 189 -10.27 -4.22 10.26
C LEU A 189 -9.24 -4.26 9.13
N ALA A 190 -9.66 -4.53 7.89
CA ALA A 190 -8.77 -4.52 6.74
C ALA A 190 -8.11 -3.14 6.54
N GLY A 191 -8.88 -2.05 6.59
CA GLY A 191 -8.35 -0.69 6.44
C GLY A 191 -7.35 -0.31 7.53
N PHE A 192 -7.65 -0.63 8.80
CA PHE A 192 -6.73 -0.44 9.92
C PHE A 192 -5.45 -1.27 9.75
N THR A 193 -5.56 -2.54 9.41
CA THR A 193 -4.40 -3.41 9.20
C THR A 193 -3.51 -2.92 8.05
N TYR A 194 -4.08 -2.39 6.97
CA TYR A 194 -3.28 -1.78 5.92
C TYR A 194 -2.41 -0.64 6.45
N LEU A 195 -3.02 0.32 7.15
CA LEU A 195 -2.30 1.43 7.76
C LEU A 195 -1.20 0.95 8.74
N LEU A 196 -1.53 -0.01 9.59
CA LEU A 196 -0.60 -0.48 10.61
C LEU A 196 0.52 -1.36 10.03
N VAL A 197 0.20 -2.35 9.21
CA VAL A 197 1.15 -3.39 8.79
C VAL A 197 1.82 -3.03 7.48
N VAL A 198 1.04 -2.63 6.46
CA VAL A 198 1.57 -2.36 5.10
C VAL A 198 2.33 -1.03 5.05
N PHE A 199 1.87 -0.04 5.82
CA PHE A 199 2.48 1.29 5.82
C PHE A 199 3.39 1.51 7.03
N TRP A 200 2.83 1.59 8.24
CA TRP A 200 3.62 1.95 9.42
C TRP A 200 4.71 0.91 9.72
N PHE A 201 4.35 -0.35 9.95
CA PHE A 201 5.31 -1.38 10.33
C PHE A 201 6.36 -1.61 9.25
N ASN A 202 5.93 -1.75 7.99
CA ASN A 202 6.84 -1.89 6.86
C ASN A 202 7.85 -0.73 6.78
N TYR A 203 7.38 0.53 6.87
CA TYR A 203 8.28 1.68 6.81
C TYR A 203 9.16 1.82 8.05
N CYS A 204 8.69 1.42 9.24
CA CYS A 204 9.55 1.29 10.42
C CYS A 204 10.70 0.31 10.17
N MET A 205 10.43 -0.84 9.54
CA MET A 205 11.48 -1.81 9.23
C MET A 205 12.46 -1.25 8.18
N LEU A 206 12.01 -0.47 7.19
CA LEU A 206 12.92 0.22 6.27
C LEU A 206 13.83 1.24 6.97
N TRP A 207 13.31 1.98 7.97
CA TRP A 207 14.13 2.84 8.82
C TRP A 207 15.10 2.06 9.73
N LEU A 208 14.78 0.83 10.12
CA LEU A 208 15.77 -0.07 10.74
C LEU A 208 16.82 -0.52 9.73
N GLY A 209 16.44 -0.70 8.46
CA GLY A 209 17.37 -0.94 7.35
C GLY A 209 18.42 0.17 7.22
N GLU A 210 18.05 1.43 7.47
CA GLU A 210 19.00 2.56 7.51
C GLU A 210 20.05 2.45 8.62
N MET A 211 19.81 1.64 9.65
CA MET A 211 20.80 1.39 10.70
C MET A 211 21.89 0.42 10.26
N VAL A 212 21.71 -0.27 9.13
CA VAL A 212 22.63 -1.29 8.64
C VAL A 212 23.71 -0.61 7.80
N PRO A 213 25.00 -0.72 8.16
CA PRO A 213 26.09 -0.19 7.35
C PRO A 213 26.12 -0.86 5.99
N TYR A 214 26.17 -0.06 4.92
CA TYR A 214 26.36 -0.56 3.55
C TYR A 214 27.49 0.20 2.83
N PRO A 215 28.76 -0.09 3.19
CA PRO A 215 29.92 0.57 2.57
C PRO A 215 29.95 0.31 1.06
N GLY A 216 30.09 1.38 0.27
CA GLY A 216 30.13 1.31 -1.20
C GLY A 216 28.82 1.68 -1.90
N VAL A 217 27.69 1.70 -1.18
CA VAL A 217 26.41 2.19 -1.70
C VAL A 217 25.92 3.38 -0.87
N TYR A 218 25.93 3.29 0.45
CA TYR A 218 25.46 4.35 1.34
C TYR A 218 26.63 5.09 1.96
N GLU A 219 26.70 6.40 1.69
CA GLU A 219 27.74 7.26 2.27
C GLU A 219 27.49 7.54 3.75
N VAL A 220 26.23 7.56 4.18
CA VAL A 220 25.80 7.85 5.55
C VAL A 220 24.67 6.92 5.96
N TRP A 221 24.78 6.32 7.15
CA TRP A 221 23.82 5.37 7.72
C TRP A 221 23.68 5.62 9.23
N GLY A 222 22.83 4.84 9.90
CA GLY A 222 22.69 4.87 11.35
C GLY A 222 22.11 6.19 11.88
N LEU A 223 22.55 6.56 13.08
CA LEU A 223 22.12 7.81 13.72
C LEU A 223 22.57 9.04 12.94
N ASP A 224 23.73 8.99 12.28
CA ASP A 224 24.23 10.11 11.48
C ASP A 224 23.31 10.42 10.29
N PHE A 225 22.69 9.38 9.71
CA PHE A 225 21.67 9.57 8.69
C PHE A 225 20.38 10.15 9.27
N VAL A 226 19.87 9.56 10.36
CA VAL A 226 18.58 9.95 10.95
C VAL A 226 18.60 11.35 11.55
N LEU A 227 19.69 11.76 12.19
CA LEU A 227 19.78 13.04 12.89
C LEU A 227 19.96 14.25 11.96
N ARG A 228 20.15 14.05 10.65
CA ARG A 228 20.09 15.15 9.68
C ARG A 228 18.70 15.81 9.75
N PRO A 229 18.58 17.14 9.81
CA PRO A 229 17.28 17.80 10.09
C PRO A 229 16.13 17.36 9.18
N ALA A 230 16.39 17.23 7.89
CA ALA A 230 15.40 16.76 6.92
C ALA A 230 14.99 15.30 7.19
N ASN A 231 15.96 14.41 7.36
CA ASN A 231 15.73 13.00 7.63
C ASN A 231 15.03 12.79 8.97
N LEU A 232 15.37 13.57 10.01
CA LEU A 232 14.72 13.51 11.32
C LEU A 232 13.23 13.85 11.23
N LEU A 233 12.88 14.84 10.40
CA LEU A 233 11.47 15.17 10.15
C LEU A 233 10.76 14.01 9.43
N SER A 234 11.36 13.46 8.37
CA SER A 234 10.80 12.32 7.63
C SER A 234 10.66 11.08 8.50
N PHE A 235 11.65 10.79 9.35
CA PHE A 235 11.65 9.73 10.34
C PHE A 235 10.52 9.94 11.35
N SER A 236 10.40 11.14 11.92
CA SER A 236 9.39 11.46 12.94
C SER A 236 7.97 11.31 12.39
N LEU A 237 7.72 11.80 11.17
CA LEU A 237 6.43 11.67 10.50
C LEU A 237 6.11 10.21 10.16
N THR A 238 7.11 9.42 9.78
CA THR A 238 6.93 7.98 9.49
C THR A 238 6.64 7.20 10.77
N ILE A 239 7.52 7.27 11.76
CA ILE A 239 7.44 6.44 12.97
C ILE A 239 6.29 6.86 13.87
N PHE A 240 6.18 8.15 14.20
CA PHE A 240 5.17 8.64 15.13
C PHE A 240 3.90 9.08 14.42
N GLY A 241 4.02 9.75 13.26
CA GLY A 241 2.87 10.23 12.49
C GLY A 241 1.99 9.09 11.97
N LEU A 242 2.55 8.10 11.27
CA LEU A 242 1.76 6.96 10.79
C LEU A 242 1.24 6.07 11.93
N LEU A 243 1.95 5.95 13.05
CA LEU A 243 1.44 5.25 14.23
C LEU A 243 0.22 5.96 14.81
N ALA A 244 0.32 7.28 14.99
CA ALA A 244 -0.78 8.10 15.49
C ALA A 244 -2.00 8.01 14.54
N LEU A 245 -1.78 8.04 13.22
CA LEU A 245 -2.85 7.82 12.23
C LEU A 245 -3.47 6.42 12.33
N SER A 246 -2.66 5.38 12.55
CA SER A 246 -3.15 4.01 12.74
C SER A 246 -4.01 3.89 14.00
N ILE A 247 -3.56 4.46 15.12
CA ILE A 247 -4.31 4.50 16.38
C ILE A 247 -5.60 5.30 16.23
N LEU A 248 -5.55 6.46 15.58
CA LEU A 248 -6.73 7.29 15.34
C LEU A 248 -7.74 6.58 14.43
N THR A 249 -7.27 5.81 13.46
CA THR A 249 -8.11 4.96 12.61
C THR A 249 -8.79 3.87 13.42
N LEU A 250 -8.03 3.17 14.26
CA LEU A 250 -8.59 2.17 15.17
C LEU A 250 -9.63 2.81 16.08
N ALA A 251 -9.31 3.90 16.77
CA ALA A 251 -10.23 4.60 17.66
C ALA A 251 -11.52 5.05 16.95
N THR A 252 -11.41 5.52 15.70
CA THR A 252 -12.56 5.97 14.90
C THR A 252 -13.43 4.80 14.42
N THR A 253 -12.83 3.64 14.16
CA THR A 253 -13.53 2.46 13.62
C THR A 253 -13.91 1.42 14.68
N LEU A 254 -13.34 1.51 15.88
CA LEU A 254 -13.54 0.57 16.99
C LEU A 254 -15.01 0.36 17.35
N PRO A 255 -15.87 1.40 17.42
CA PRO A 255 -17.30 1.21 17.69
C PRO A 255 -17.99 0.30 16.65
N ILE A 256 -17.57 0.37 15.38
CA ILE A 256 -18.12 -0.44 14.29
C ILE A 256 -17.57 -1.86 14.37
N ILE A 257 -16.28 -2.01 14.66
CA ILE A 257 -15.64 -3.32 14.88
C ILE A 257 -16.31 -4.07 16.05
N ARG A 258 -16.65 -3.35 17.11
CA ARG A 258 -17.38 -3.84 18.29
C ARG A 258 -18.90 -3.95 18.08
N LYS A 259 -19.41 -3.64 16.89
CA LYS A 259 -20.84 -3.70 16.55
C LYS A 259 -21.74 -2.79 17.40
N GLN A 260 -21.18 -1.73 17.99
CA GLN A 260 -21.93 -0.79 18.83
C GLN A 260 -22.74 0.23 18.02
N THR A 261 -22.26 0.57 16.81
CA THR A 261 -22.92 1.53 15.91
C THR A 261 -22.59 1.23 14.46
N MET A 262 -23.44 1.73 13.55
CA MET A 262 -23.20 1.75 12.11
C MET A 262 -22.80 3.14 11.59
N HIS A 263 -22.84 4.16 12.44
CA HIS A 263 -22.57 5.53 12.05
C HIS A 263 -21.07 5.84 12.14
N PHE A 264 -20.46 6.11 10.98
CA PHE A 264 -19.11 6.65 10.92
C PHE A 264 -19.13 8.13 11.28
N ASN A 265 -18.14 8.58 12.07
CA ASN A 265 -17.80 9.98 12.09
C ASN A 265 -17.05 10.31 10.79
N LEU A 266 -17.81 10.67 9.75
CA LEU A 266 -17.27 10.95 8.42
C LEU A 266 -16.23 12.08 8.45
N THR A 267 -16.39 13.10 9.29
CA THR A 267 -15.39 14.17 9.45
C THR A 267 -14.04 13.62 9.92
N ARG A 268 -14.04 12.74 10.94
CA ARG A 268 -12.80 12.10 11.42
C ARG A 268 -12.19 11.19 10.38
N LEU A 269 -13.00 10.37 9.71
CA LEU A 269 -12.54 9.49 8.64
C LEU A 269 -11.92 10.28 7.48
N GLY A 270 -12.57 11.35 7.05
CA GLY A 270 -12.04 12.24 6.02
C GLY A 270 -10.74 12.92 6.44
N GLY A 271 -10.62 13.32 7.72
CA GLY A 271 -9.37 13.86 8.27
C GLY A 271 -8.22 12.84 8.26
N ILE A 272 -8.50 11.58 8.63
CA ILE A 272 -7.52 10.48 8.54
C ILE A 272 -7.06 10.27 7.11
N LEU A 273 -7.99 10.17 6.14
CA LEU A 273 -7.67 10.01 4.72
C LEU A 273 -6.85 11.19 4.20
N ALA A 274 -7.23 12.41 4.60
CA ALA A 274 -6.54 13.63 4.21
C ALA A 274 -5.10 13.66 4.70
N ALA A 275 -4.89 13.36 5.99
CA ALA A 275 -3.56 13.33 6.61
C ALA A 275 -2.70 12.20 6.04
N PHE A 276 -3.29 11.02 5.80
CA PHE A 276 -2.57 9.89 5.22
C PHE A 276 -2.14 10.16 3.77
N GLY A 277 -3.01 10.71 2.92
CA GLY A 277 -2.59 11.17 1.58
C GLY A 277 -1.58 12.31 1.63
N GLY A 278 -1.73 13.23 2.60
CA GLY A 278 -0.80 14.32 2.86
C GLY A 278 0.62 13.84 3.22
N TYR A 279 0.76 12.73 3.93
CA TYR A 279 2.05 12.10 4.21
C TYR A 279 2.76 11.66 2.93
N PHE A 280 2.05 11.09 1.94
CA PHE A 280 2.67 10.73 0.65
C PHE A 280 2.99 11.95 -0.21
N ILE A 281 2.17 13.00 -0.15
CA ILE A 281 2.49 14.28 -0.78
C ILE A 281 3.79 14.83 -0.17
N PHE A 282 3.90 14.82 1.16
CA PHE A 282 5.12 15.20 1.86
C PHE A 282 6.32 14.38 1.39
N ASN A 283 6.22 13.06 1.29
CA ASN A 283 7.33 12.21 0.84
C ASN A 283 7.81 12.55 -0.58
N VAL A 284 6.90 12.85 -1.50
CA VAL A 284 7.27 13.28 -2.87
C VAL A 284 8.04 14.60 -2.83
N PHE A 285 7.53 15.60 -2.11
CA PHE A 285 8.23 16.88 -1.97
C PHE A 285 9.57 16.71 -1.26
N PHE A 286 9.59 15.95 -0.17
CA PHE A 286 10.79 15.64 0.60
C PHE A 286 11.87 15.03 -0.31
N TYR A 287 11.53 13.99 -1.08
CA TYR A 287 12.46 13.34 -2.00
C TYR A 287 13.10 14.33 -2.98
N TYR A 288 12.30 15.17 -3.64
CA TYR A 288 12.84 16.13 -4.62
C TYR A 288 13.60 17.29 -3.98
N LEU A 289 13.12 17.82 -2.85
CA LEU A 289 13.71 19.00 -2.20
C LEU A 289 15.07 18.70 -1.55
N THR A 290 15.35 17.45 -1.19
CA THR A 290 16.66 17.04 -0.64
C THR A 290 17.62 16.49 -1.70
N GLY A 291 17.24 16.52 -2.98
CA GLY A 291 18.07 16.07 -4.10
C GLY A 291 17.91 14.60 -4.50
N GLY A 292 16.99 13.87 -3.85
CA GLY A 292 16.64 12.50 -4.20
C GLY A 292 17.75 11.47 -3.92
N TYR A 293 17.59 10.29 -4.52
CA TYR A 293 18.47 9.14 -4.28
C TYR A 293 19.92 9.39 -4.71
N HIS A 294 20.14 10.16 -5.79
CA HIS A 294 21.49 10.47 -6.27
C HIS A 294 22.33 11.25 -5.24
N VAL A 295 21.69 12.13 -4.45
CA VAL A 295 22.35 12.94 -3.42
C VAL A 295 22.35 12.23 -2.07
N ASN A 296 21.35 11.39 -1.80
CA ASN A 296 21.21 10.66 -0.55
C ASN A 296 20.94 9.18 -0.85
N PRO A 297 21.95 8.41 -1.29
CA PRO A 297 21.77 6.99 -1.56
C PRO A 297 21.49 6.28 -0.23
N SER A 298 20.27 5.75 -0.08
CA SER A 298 19.79 5.10 1.15
C SER A 298 18.55 4.25 0.84
N VAL A 299 18.23 3.27 1.70
CA VAL A 299 17.03 2.41 1.56
C VAL A 299 15.75 3.26 1.52
N TRP A 300 15.68 4.27 2.36
CA TRP A 300 14.57 5.19 2.52
C TRP A 300 14.36 6.01 1.27
N TYR A 301 15.42 6.63 0.74
CA TYR A 301 15.35 7.39 -0.51
C TYR A 301 15.00 6.50 -1.71
N GLU A 302 15.47 5.26 -1.71
CA GLU A 302 15.07 4.26 -2.70
C GLU A 302 13.55 4.04 -2.65
N VAL A 303 13.00 3.72 -1.47
CA VAL A 303 11.59 3.32 -1.33
C VAL A 303 10.59 4.48 -1.40
N ILE A 304 10.96 5.70 -0.98
CA ILE A 304 10.07 6.86 -1.14
C ILE A 304 10.12 7.45 -2.56
N GLY A 305 11.16 7.09 -3.34
CA GLY A 305 11.37 7.57 -4.69
C GLY A 305 10.20 7.23 -5.63
N PRO A 306 9.77 8.14 -6.53
CA PRO A 306 8.58 7.90 -7.35
C PRO A 306 8.64 6.71 -8.30
N LEU A 307 9.84 6.26 -8.67
CA LEU A 307 10.03 5.09 -9.53
C LEU A 307 9.91 3.77 -8.77
N HIS A 308 10.09 3.77 -7.45
CA HIS A 308 10.13 2.55 -6.63
C HIS A 308 9.03 2.47 -5.58
N ASN A 309 8.23 3.53 -5.41
CA ASN A 309 7.13 3.56 -4.47
C ASN A 309 5.79 3.13 -5.13
N PRO A 310 5.36 1.86 -5.00
CA PRO A 310 4.09 1.38 -5.57
C PRO A 310 2.86 1.99 -4.90
N ASN A 311 3.04 2.76 -3.83
CA ASN A 311 1.96 3.30 -3.01
C ASN A 311 1.66 4.78 -3.29
N LEU A 312 2.30 5.42 -4.27
CA LEU A 312 2.04 6.84 -4.57
C LEU A 312 0.60 7.16 -4.99
N TRP A 313 -0.18 6.16 -5.42
CA TRP A 313 -1.61 6.32 -5.66
C TRP A 313 -2.36 6.88 -4.41
N THR A 314 -1.85 6.63 -3.21
CA THR A 314 -2.41 7.10 -1.93
C THR A 314 -2.45 8.61 -1.78
N ILE A 315 -1.68 9.37 -2.56
CA ILE A 315 -1.79 10.85 -2.64
C ILE A 315 -3.24 11.26 -2.94
N THR A 316 -3.96 10.47 -3.73
CA THR A 316 -5.36 10.76 -4.06
C THR A 316 -6.31 10.69 -2.87
N LEU A 317 -5.92 10.01 -1.78
CA LEU A 317 -6.68 9.96 -0.53
C LEU A 317 -6.75 11.32 0.15
N ALA A 318 -5.78 12.22 -0.12
CA ALA A 318 -5.82 13.60 0.36
C ALA A 318 -7.12 14.30 -0.08
N PHE A 319 -7.40 14.22 -1.38
CA PHE A 319 -8.56 14.84 -2.01
C PHE A 319 -9.87 14.12 -1.64
N LEU A 320 -9.86 12.79 -1.59
CA LEU A 320 -11.01 12.03 -1.10
C LEU A 320 -11.35 12.40 0.35
N GLY A 321 -10.33 12.56 1.21
CA GLY A 321 -10.52 12.98 2.60
C GLY A 321 -11.22 14.33 2.72
N VAL A 322 -10.78 15.33 1.94
CA VAL A 322 -11.44 16.64 1.86
C VAL A 322 -12.89 16.50 1.39
N ALA A 323 -13.13 15.71 0.34
CA ALA A 323 -14.49 15.47 -0.17
C ALA A 323 -15.41 14.81 0.88
N VAL A 324 -14.90 13.86 1.66
CA VAL A 324 -15.63 13.22 2.76
C VAL A 324 -16.00 14.24 3.84
N ILE A 325 -15.06 15.12 4.25
CA ILE A 325 -15.31 16.16 5.25
C ILE A 325 -16.39 17.13 4.77
N VAL A 326 -16.31 17.60 3.53
CA VAL A 326 -17.29 18.53 2.95
C VAL A 326 -18.67 17.88 2.89
N ASN A 327 -18.76 16.62 2.43
CA ASN A 327 -20.03 15.90 2.38
C ASN A 327 -20.65 15.73 3.78
N ALA A 328 -19.83 15.39 4.79
CA ALA A 328 -20.28 15.25 6.17
C ALA A 328 -20.87 16.56 6.74
N LYS A 329 -20.25 17.70 6.43
CA LYS A 329 -20.76 19.03 6.84
C LYS A 329 -22.09 19.36 6.17
N ILE A 330 -22.22 19.08 4.87
CA ILE A 330 -23.45 19.33 4.11
C ILE A 330 -24.61 18.49 4.67
N GLU A 331 -24.38 17.20 4.95
CA GLU A 331 -25.40 16.32 5.54
C GLU A 331 -25.86 16.81 6.91
N LYS A 332 -24.92 17.26 7.76
CA LYS A 332 -25.25 17.84 9.07
C LYS A 332 -26.12 19.10 8.96
N ILE A 333 -25.81 20.00 8.02
CA ILE A 333 -26.62 21.21 7.79
C ILE A 333 -28.05 20.85 7.37
N LYS A 334 -28.19 19.89 6.44
CA LYS A 334 -29.51 19.42 5.99
C LYS A 334 -30.34 18.81 7.12
N GLN A 335 -29.71 18.01 7.99
CA GLN A 335 -30.38 17.42 9.14
C GLN A 335 -30.87 18.50 10.12
N ASN A 336 -30.06 19.51 10.39
CA ASN A 336 -30.44 20.62 11.27
C ASN A 336 -31.63 21.43 10.69
N GLN A 337 -31.63 21.69 9.38
CA GLN A 337 -32.74 22.38 8.71
C GLN A 337 -34.05 21.58 8.76
N LEU A 338 -33.97 20.25 8.59
CA LEU A 338 -35.14 19.37 8.68
C LEU A 338 -35.69 19.25 10.11
N SER A 339 -34.86 19.44 11.14
CA SER A 339 -35.34 19.43 12.54
C SER A 339 -36.03 20.73 12.98
N GLN A 340 -35.97 21.77 12.16
CA GLN A 340 -36.61 23.07 12.42
C GLN A 340 -37.98 23.22 11.76
N ILE A 341 -38.36 22.28 10.90
CA ILE A 341 -39.66 22.17 10.24
C ILE A 341 -40.44 21.10 11.01
#